data_AF-A0A6L7S532-F1
#
_entry.id   AF-A0A6L7S532-F1
#
_cell.length_a   1.000
_cell.length_b   1.000
_cell.length_c   1.000
_cell.angle_alpha   90.00
_cell.angle_beta   90.00
_cell.angle_gamma   90.00
#
_symmetry.space_group_name_H-M   'P 1'
#
loop_
_entity.id
_entity.type
_entity.pdbx_description
1 polymer ?
#
loop_
_entity_poly.entity_id
_entity_poly.type
_entity_poly.pdbx_seq_one_letter_code
_entity_poly.pdbx_strand_id
1 'polypeptide(L)' 'MADSQIWHTRFMGLCDHVSEWSEDPHFRVGCVIVNARHVVLATGYNGFPRGVRGSDPRRFNRKSGEKFLWFEHAERK' A
#
# COMPACT_ATOMS: atom_id res chain seq x y z
N MET A 1 -11.28 5.76 -27.21
CA MET A 1 -10.57 5.65 -25.92
C MET A 1 -10.57 4.18 -25.55
N ALA A 2 -9.47 3.63 -25.02
CA ALA A 2 -9.50 2.25 -24.56
C ALA A 2 -10.60 2.08 -23.51
N ASP A 3 -11.28 0.93 -23.53
CA ASP A 3 -12.39 0.62 -22.62
C ASP A 3 -12.00 0.88 -21.16
N SER A 4 -12.90 1.49 -20.40
CA SER A 4 -12.75 1.76 -18.96
C SER A 4 -12.30 0.51 -18.19
N GLN A 5 -12.80 -0.66 -18.59
CA GLN A 5 -12.45 -1.93 -17.98
C GLN A 5 -10.97 -2.29 -18.15
N ILE A 6 -10.35 -1.96 -19.29
CA ILE A 6 -8.92 -2.22 -19.55
C ILE A 6 -8.07 -1.41 -18.56
N TRP A 7 -8.43 -0.14 -18.33
CA TRP A 7 -7.70 0.72 -17.40
C TRP A 7 -7.93 0.32 -15.95
N HIS A 8 -9.15 -0.08 -15.57
CA HIS A 8 -9.41 -0.65 -14.25
C HIS A 8 -8.54 -1.86 -13.98
N THR A 9 -8.49 -2.84 -14.90
CA THR A 9 -7.64 -4.02 -14.74
C THR A 9 -6.16 -3.66 -14.61
N ARG A 10 -5.67 -2.69 -15.40
CA ARG A 10 -4.28 -2.22 -15.32
C ARG A 10 -3.97 -1.58 -13.98
N PHE A 11 -4.82 -0.69 -13.49
CA PHE A 11 -4.59 0.00 -12.22
C PHE A 11 -4.76 -0.92 -11.01
N MET A 12 -5.69 -1.87 -11.06
CA MET A 12 -5.82 -2.90 -10.03
C MET A 12 -4.59 -3.79 -9.98
N GLY A 13 -4.08 -4.25 -11.14
CA GLY A 13 -2.82 -5.01 -11.19
C GLY A 13 -1.62 -4.20 -10.67
N LEU A 14 -1.61 -2.87 -10.87
CA LEU A 14 -0.60 -2.00 -10.28
C LEU A 14 -0.76 -1.89 -8.75
N CYS A 15 -1.99 -1.77 -8.23
CA CYS A 15 -2.24 -1.82 -6.79
C CYS A 15 -1.72 -3.14 -6.18
N ASP A 16 -2.00 -4.28 -6.81
CA ASP A 16 -1.53 -5.58 -6.36
C ASP A 16 0.00 -5.62 -6.32
N HIS A 17 0.68 -5.16 -7.38
CA HIS A 17 2.14 -5.11 -7.43
C HIS A 17 2.75 -4.18 -6.37
N VAL A 18 2.18 -2.97 -6.19
CA VAL A 18 2.65 -2.01 -5.18
C VAL A 18 2.45 -2.58 -3.76
N SER A 19 1.40 -3.38 -3.53
CA SER A 19 1.16 -4.04 -2.24
C SER A 19 2.30 -4.98 -1.82
N GLU A 20 3.04 -5.55 -2.77
CA GLU A 20 4.16 -6.46 -2.52
C GLU A 20 5.31 -5.80 -1.76
N TRP A 21 5.38 -4.47 -1.78
CA TRP A 21 6.41 -3.69 -1.07
C TRP A 21 6.11 -3.51 0.42
N SER A 22 4.92 -3.90 0.88
CA SER A 22 4.52 -3.86 2.28
C SER A 22 5.38 -4.76 3.15
N GLU A 23 5.86 -4.20 4.27
CA GLU A 23 6.55 -4.97 5.31
C GLU A 23 5.59 -5.85 6.14
N ASP A 24 4.26 -5.69 5.99
CA ASP A 24 3.27 -6.45 6.75
C ASP A 24 3.23 -7.92 6.27
N PRO A 25 3.52 -8.91 7.15
CA PRO A 25 3.47 -10.31 6.77
C PRO A 25 2.05 -10.87 6.74
N HIS A 26 1.05 -10.14 7.23
CA HIS A 26 -0.33 -10.64 7.39
C HIS A 26 -1.30 -10.05 6.37
N PHE A 27 -1.21 -8.74 6.12
CA PHE A 27 -2.15 -8.02 5.25
C PHE A 27 -1.41 -6.97 4.44
N ARG A 28 -1.33 -7.16 3.13
CA ARG A 28 -0.65 -6.26 2.20
C ARG A 28 -1.69 -5.51 1.38
N VAL A 29 -1.53 -4.20 1.31
CA VAL A 29 -2.47 -3.28 0.66
C VAL A 29 -1.65 -2.31 -0.17
N GLY A 30 -2.03 -2.17 -1.44
CA GLY A 30 -1.50 -1.16 -2.35
C GLY A 30 -2.59 -0.14 -2.72
N CYS A 31 -2.15 1.07 -3.03
CA CYS A 31 -3.00 2.17 -3.45
C CYS A 31 -2.35 2.87 -4.65
N VAL A 32 -3.17 3.24 -5.63
CA VAL A 32 -2.78 4.02 -6.80
C VAL A 32 -3.80 5.12 -7.00
N ILE A 33 -3.34 6.37 -7.01
CA ILE A 33 -4.17 7.54 -7.30
C ILE A 33 -3.93 7.94 -8.75
N VAL A 34 -4.99 7.99 -9.55
CA VAL A 34 -4.93 8.36 -10.97
C VAL A 34 -5.86 9.54 -11.29
N ASN A 35 -5.54 10.31 -12.31
CA ASN A 35 -6.42 11.35 -12.83
C ASN A 35 -7.31 10.85 -13.98
N ALA A 36 -8.21 11.72 -14.45
CA ALA A 36 -9.13 11.43 -15.57
C ALA A 36 -8.43 11.14 -16.91
N ARG A 37 -7.12 11.39 -17.03
CA ARG A 37 -6.30 11.07 -18.21
C ARG A 37 -5.51 9.77 -18.04
N HIS A 38 -5.84 8.97 -17.02
CA HIS A 38 -5.17 7.70 -16.69
C HIS A 38 -3.67 7.88 -16.36
N VAL A 39 -3.30 9.05 -15.83
CA VAL A 39 -1.94 9.31 -15.34
C VAL A 39 -1.89 8.98 -13.86
N VAL A 40 -0.91 8.17 -13.46
CA VAL A 40 -0.62 7.89 -12.05
C VAL A 40 -0.05 9.15 -11.39
N LEU A 41 -0.71 9.62 -10.35
CA LEU A 41 -0.34 10.80 -9.58
C LEU A 41 0.46 10.42 -8.32
N ALA A 42 0.07 9.32 -7.68
CA ALA A 42 0.71 8.82 -6.48
C ALA A 42 0.49 7.31 -6.34
N THR A 43 1.39 6.66 -5.61
CA THR A 43 1.27 5.26 -5.20
C THR A 43 1.60 5.14 -3.72
N GLY A 44 1.00 4.17 -3.06
CA GLY A 44 1.22 3.91 -1.64
C GLY A 44 1.01 2.45 -1.28
N TYR A 45 1.63 2.02 -0.19
CA TYR A 45 1.46 0.69 0.38
C TYR A 45 1.49 0.77 1.91
N ASN A 46 0.75 -0.10 2.59
CA ASN A 46 0.74 -0.10 4.06
C ASN A 46 2.09 -0.57 4.61
N GLY A 47 2.58 0.07 5.67
CA GLY A 47 3.91 -0.23 6.19
C GLY A 47 4.39 0.79 7.20
N PHE A 48 5.68 0.72 7.53
CA PHE A 48 6.27 1.68 8.45
C PHE A 48 6.39 3.08 7.82
N PRO A 49 6.28 4.15 8.62
CA PRO A 49 6.70 5.50 8.22
C PRO A 49 8.16 5.53 7.78
N ARG A 50 8.49 6.48 6.91
CA ARG A 50 9.87 6.69 6.46
C ARG A 50 10.80 6.92 7.66
N GLY A 51 11.94 6.23 7.67
CA GLY A 51 12.92 6.31 8.75
C GLY A 51 12.67 5.37 9.94
N VAL A 52 11.52 4.69 10.00
CA VAL A 52 11.24 3.69 11.03
C VAL A 52 11.69 2.31 10.54
N ARG A 53 12.62 1.68 11.27
CA ARG A 53 13.14 0.35 10.92
C ARG A 53 12.19 -0.78 11.33
N GLY A 54 11.96 -1.74 10.44
CA GLY A 54 11.20 -2.97 10.71
C GLY A 54 11.99 -4.08 11.40
N SER A 55 13.15 -3.81 12.00
CA SER A 55 13.98 -4.84 12.66
C SER A 55 13.46 -5.27 14.04
N ASP A 56 12.54 -4.49 14.64
CA ASP A 56 11.93 -4.84 15.93
C ASP A 56 10.64 -5.66 15.70
N PRO A 57 10.64 -6.97 16.01
CA PRO A 57 9.49 -7.84 15.76
C PRO A 57 8.24 -7.46 16.55
N ARG A 58 8.39 -6.72 17.68
CA ARG A 58 7.24 -6.29 18.48
C ARG A 58 6.33 -5.34 17.71
N ARG A 59 6.88 -4.58 16.77
CA ARG A 59 6.13 -3.63 15.94
C ARG A 59 5.17 -4.30 14.97
N PHE A 60 5.29 -5.60 14.74
CA PHE A 60 4.35 -6.36 13.91
C PHE A 60 3.24 -7.03 14.74
N ASN A 61 3.30 -6.92 16.07
CA ASN A 61 2.38 -7.64 16.94
C ASN A 61 1.00 -6.99 16.94
N ARG A 62 0.03 -7.70 16.35
CA ARG A 62 -1.38 -7.30 16.31
C ARG A 62 -2.10 -7.51 17.64
N LYS A 63 -1.73 -8.55 18.40
CA LYS A 63 -2.39 -8.92 19.66
C LYS A 63 -2.12 -7.90 20.77
N SER A 64 -0.90 -7.36 20.80
CA SER A 64 -0.53 -6.30 21.75
C SER A 64 -1.01 -4.91 21.33
N GLY A 65 -1.54 -4.74 20.11
CA GLY A 65 -1.93 -3.45 19.56
C GLY A 65 -0.78 -2.61 18.99
N GLU A 66 0.48 -2.93 19.31
CA GLU A 66 1.70 -2.25 18.83
C GLU A 66 1.68 -2.02 17.32
N LYS A 67 1.28 -3.02 16.51
CA LYS A 67 1.19 -2.88 15.05
C LYS A 67 0.48 -1.61 14.61
N PHE A 68 -0.66 -1.30 15.23
CA PHE A 68 -1.51 -0.19 14.83
C PHE A 68 -0.94 1.18 15.20
N LEU A 69 0.07 1.22 16.08
CA LEU A 69 0.81 2.44 16.41
C LEU A 69 1.94 2.73 15.41
N TRP A 70 2.51 1.68 14.81
CA TRP A 70 3.69 1.80 13.96
C TRP A 70 3.41 1.78 12.47
N PHE A 71 2.26 1.25 12.04
CA PHE A 71 1.92 1.11 10.63
C PHE A 71 1.06 2.26 10.14
N GLU A 72 1.41 2.77 8.97
CA GLU A 72 0.57 3.65 8.16
C GLU A 72 -0.18 2.83 7.11
N HIS A 73 -1.36 3.31 6.74
CA HIS A 73 -2.14 2.72 5.67
C HIS A 73 -1.62 3.13 4.28
N ALA A 74 -2.00 2.37 3.25
CA ALA A 74 -1.55 2.60 1.89
C ALA A 74 -2.01 3.96 1.34
N GLU A 75 -3.23 4.37 1.66
CA GLU A 75 -3.84 5.64 1.23
C GLU A 75 -3.21 6.89 1.86
N ARG A 76 -2.37 6.73 2.90
CA ARG A 76 -1.75 7.83 3.63
C ARG A 76 -0.30 8.11 3.23
N LYS A 77 0.32 7.21 2.46
CA LYS A 77 1.75 7.29 2.09
C LYS A 77 2.07 8.29 0.98
#